data_AF-A0A2N9N5Z8-F1
#
_entry.id   AF-A0A2N9N5Z8-F1
#
_cell.length_a   1.000
_cell.length_b   1.000
_cell.length_c   1.000
_cell.angle_alpha   90.00
_cell.angle_beta   90.00
_cell.angle_gamma   90.00
#
_symmetry.space_group_name_H-M   'P 1'
#
loop_
_entity.id
_entity.type
_entity.pdbx_description
1 polymer ?
#
loop_
_entity_poly.entity_id
_entity_poly.type
_entity_poly.pdbx_seq_one_letter_code
_entity_poly.pdbx_strand_id
1 'polypeptide(L)'
;MRDSGGSEYPLTLQTQVEGASVRVHVDEGEVAEAKYRDGQIDFQVKVADDRYHLVGRLQDGKLVGTWTEAHTSNGGTWVGTADQSFSAWKKSTDIVPLYEYRHVDGSRIYSTEPNRADPRWRRSAEPVCRVWRNPASLLILDRDATAVPAVQ
;
A
#
# COMPACT_ATOMS: atom_id res chain seq x y z
N MET A 1 -5.94 -10.77 17.81
CA MET A 1 -6.88 -10.45 18.92
C MET A 1 -6.51 -11.32 20.09
N ARG A 2 -6.54 -10.80 21.32
CA ARG A 2 -6.31 -11.58 22.54
C ARG A 2 -7.53 -11.45 23.44
N ASP A 3 -8.07 -12.57 23.91
CA ASP A 3 -9.20 -12.59 24.86
C ASP A 3 -8.74 -12.28 26.29
N SER A 4 -9.70 -12.22 27.22
CA SER A 4 -9.43 -12.05 28.66
C SER A 4 -8.75 -13.26 29.32
N GLY A 5 -8.87 -14.45 28.74
CA GLY A 5 -8.21 -15.69 29.18
C GLY A 5 -6.76 -15.82 28.69
N GLY A 6 -6.32 -14.96 27.78
CA GLY A 6 -4.98 -14.97 27.18
C GLY A 6 -4.87 -15.71 25.85
N SER A 7 -5.96 -16.27 25.31
CA SER A 7 -5.97 -16.92 23.99
C SER A 7 -5.78 -15.89 22.88
N GLU A 8 -4.98 -16.24 21.87
CA GLU A 8 -4.72 -15.37 20.71
C GLU A 8 -5.36 -15.90 19.43
N TYR A 9 -6.00 -14.98 18.70
CA TYR A 9 -6.68 -15.22 17.43
C TYR A 9 -6.11 -14.26 16.38
N PRO A 10 -5.28 -14.74 15.45
CA PRO A 10 -4.72 -13.89 14.40
C PRO A 10 -5.81 -13.43 13.43
N LEU A 11 -5.69 -12.20 12.95
CA LEU A 11 -6.56 -11.65 11.91
C LEU A 11 -5.72 -10.71 11.05
N THR A 12 -5.67 -10.98 9.75
CA THR A 12 -5.03 -10.08 8.78
C THR A 12 -6.04 -9.05 8.30
N LEU A 13 -5.63 -7.79 8.25
CA LEU A 13 -6.44 -6.68 7.78
C LEU A 13 -5.73 -5.98 6.64
N GLN A 14 -6.47 -5.74 5.55
CA GLN A 14 -6.08 -4.77 4.53
C GLN A 14 -6.95 -3.53 4.72
N THR A 15 -6.33 -2.38 4.91
CA THR A 15 -7.04 -1.12 5.14
C THR A 15 -6.68 -0.09 4.08
N GLN A 16 -7.69 0.60 3.55
CA GLN A 16 -7.51 1.70 2.61
C GLN A 16 -8.35 2.89 3.10
N VAL A 17 -7.69 3.99 3.44
CA VAL A 17 -8.35 5.23 3.85
C VAL A 17 -8.68 6.09 2.62
N GLU A 18 -9.92 6.51 2.50
CA GLU A 18 -10.42 7.38 1.42
C GLU A 18 -11.10 8.61 2.04
N GLY A 19 -10.30 9.59 2.45
CA GLY A 19 -10.80 10.74 3.19
C GLY A 19 -11.28 10.34 4.60
N ALA A 20 -12.60 10.39 4.83
CA ALA A 20 -13.23 10.03 6.11
C ALA A 20 -13.80 8.60 6.15
N SER A 21 -13.77 7.88 5.03
CA SER A 21 -14.12 6.46 5.00
C SER A 21 -12.86 5.60 5.05
N VAL A 22 -13.02 4.37 5.55
CA VAL A 22 -11.98 3.35 5.48
C VAL A 22 -12.61 2.09 4.91
N ARG A 23 -11.99 1.52 3.89
CA ARG A 23 -12.29 0.17 3.45
C ARG A 23 -11.41 -0.78 4.24
N VAL A 24 -12.03 -1.77 4.84
CA VAL A 24 -11.34 -2.84 5.58
C VAL A 24 -11.71 -4.15 4.91
N HIS A 25 -10.70 -4.92 4.54
CA HIS A 25 -10.85 -6.29 4.10
C HIS A 25 -10.14 -7.20 5.11
N VAL A 26 -10.74 -8.35 5.37
CA VAL A 26 -10.24 -9.40 6.26
C VAL A 26 -10.02 -10.66 5.43
N ASP A 27 -8.95 -11.40 5.71
CA ASP A 27 -8.71 -12.67 5.02
C ASP A 27 -9.79 -13.72 5.37
N GLU A 28 -10.32 -13.66 6.59
CA GLU A 28 -11.37 -14.53 7.08
C GLU A 28 -12.55 -13.70 7.62
N GLY A 29 -13.68 -13.77 6.92
CA GLY A 29 -14.94 -13.15 7.33
C GLY A 29 -15.43 -12.04 6.41
N GLU A 30 -16.45 -11.33 6.87
CA GLU A 30 -17.08 -10.23 6.16
C GLU A 30 -17.11 -8.97 7.02
N VAL A 31 -16.67 -7.84 6.46
CA VAL A 31 -16.77 -6.54 7.13
C VAL A 31 -18.08 -5.87 6.75
N ALA A 32 -18.91 -5.56 7.75
CA ALA A 32 -20.23 -4.96 7.53
C ALA A 32 -20.15 -3.43 7.37
N GLU A 33 -19.38 -2.77 8.24
CA GLU A 33 -19.17 -1.32 8.21
C GLU A 33 -17.81 -1.01 8.85
N ALA A 34 -17.10 -0.02 8.30
CA ALA A 34 -15.84 0.47 8.86
C ALA A 34 -15.75 2.00 8.75
N LYS A 35 -15.32 2.65 9.84
CA LYS A 35 -15.21 4.09 9.98
C LYS A 35 -13.81 4.45 10.44
N TYR A 36 -13.30 5.58 9.93
CA TYR A 36 -12.05 6.15 10.40
C TYR A 36 -12.24 7.62 10.72
N ARG A 37 -12.04 7.99 11.99
CA ARG A 37 -12.19 9.37 12.45
C ARG A 37 -11.28 9.63 13.64
N ASP A 38 -10.62 10.79 13.66
CA ASP A 38 -9.79 11.24 14.79
C ASP A 38 -8.72 10.22 15.22
N GLY A 39 -8.10 9.54 14.23
CA GLY A 39 -7.07 8.53 14.47
C GLY A 39 -7.59 7.19 15.00
N GLN A 40 -8.92 7.01 15.07
CA GLN A 40 -9.59 5.81 15.52
C GLN A 40 -10.24 5.08 14.34
N ILE A 41 -10.00 3.78 14.25
CA ILE A 41 -10.73 2.86 13.39
C ILE A 41 -11.80 2.14 14.20
N ASP A 42 -12.98 2.00 13.63
CA ASP A 42 -14.13 1.30 14.21
C ASP A 42 -14.75 0.44 13.11
N PHE A 43 -14.83 -0.87 13.31
CA PHE A 43 -15.44 -1.76 12.33
C PHE A 43 -16.03 -3.02 12.96
N GLN A 44 -16.97 -3.62 12.23
CA GLN A 44 -17.55 -4.92 12.58
C GLN A 44 -17.11 -5.98 11.57
N VAL A 45 -16.65 -7.12 12.07
CA VAL A 45 -16.32 -8.30 11.27
C VAL A 45 -17.21 -9.46 11.71
N LYS A 46 -17.80 -10.16 10.74
CA LYS A 46 -18.43 -11.45 10.94
C LYS A 46 -17.43 -12.55 10.59
N VAL A 47 -17.09 -13.42 11.54
CA VAL A 47 -16.23 -14.59 11.32
C VAL A 47 -17.04 -15.83 11.66
N ALA A 48 -17.20 -16.74 10.69
CA ALA A 48 -18.19 -17.81 10.76
C ALA A 48 -19.61 -17.26 11.07
N ASP A 49 -20.18 -17.63 12.21
CA ASP A 49 -21.51 -17.18 12.65
C ASP A 49 -21.47 -16.03 13.68
N ASP A 50 -20.29 -15.69 14.18
CA ASP A 50 -20.11 -14.70 15.24
C ASP A 50 -19.74 -13.33 14.68
N ARG A 51 -20.20 -12.28 15.36
CA ARG A 51 -19.89 -10.90 15.01
C ARG A 51 -19.05 -10.25 16.09
N TYR A 52 -17.94 -9.66 15.66
CA TYR A 52 -16.98 -8.98 16.51
C TYR A 52 -16.96 -7.49 16.15
N HIS A 53 -17.02 -6.65 17.17
CA HIS A 53 -16.80 -5.21 17.04
C HIS A 53 -15.38 -4.89 17.47
N LEU A 54 -14.62 -4.23 16.60
CA LEU A 54 -13.24 -3.86 16.83
C LEU A 54 -13.11 -2.34 16.79
N VAL A 55 -12.49 -1.79 17.84
CA VAL A 55 -12.14 -0.38 17.92
C VAL A 55 -10.66 -0.27 18.22
N GLY A 56 -9.93 0.55 17.47
CA GLY A 56 -8.51 0.76 17.70
C GLY A 56 -8.03 2.14 17.29
N ARG A 57 -6.86 2.53 17.79
CA ARG A 57 -6.20 3.80 17.48
C ARG A 57 -4.81 3.58 16.96
N LEU A 58 -4.37 4.47 16.08
CA LEU A 58 -2.99 4.48 15.62
C LEU A 58 -2.09 5.10 16.71
N GLN A 59 -1.22 4.29 17.30
CA GLN A 59 -0.23 4.69 18.31
C GLN A 59 1.12 4.09 17.94
N ASP A 60 2.16 4.93 17.82
CA ASP A 60 3.54 4.51 17.53
C ASP A 60 3.68 3.58 16.31
N GLY A 61 2.89 3.86 15.25
CA GLY A 61 2.89 3.07 14.02
C GLY A 61 2.18 1.71 14.12
N LYS A 62 1.46 1.45 15.23
CA LYS A 62 0.63 0.27 15.45
C LYS A 62 -0.83 0.66 15.62
N LEU A 63 -1.75 -0.20 15.22
CA LEU A 63 -3.14 -0.09 15.64
C LEU A 63 -3.30 -0.83 16.96
N VAL A 64 -3.75 -0.15 18.01
CA VAL A 64 -3.95 -0.76 19.32
C VAL A 64 -5.40 -0.53 19.74
N GLY A 65 -6.06 -1.58 20.22
CA GLY A 65 -7.49 -1.51 20.43
C GLY A 65 -8.09 -2.60 21.28
N THR A 66 -9.42 -2.57 21.34
CA THR A 66 -10.25 -3.58 21.99
C THR A 66 -11.19 -4.22 20.98
N TRP A 67 -11.63 -5.42 21.31
CA TRP A 67 -12.67 -6.12 20.59
C TRP A 67 -13.71 -6.67 21.56
N THR A 68 -14.96 -6.75 21.11
CA THR A 68 -16.07 -7.37 21.83
C THR A 68 -16.89 -8.23 20.89
N GLU A 69 -17.35 -9.36 21.37
CA GLU A 69 -18.28 -10.24 20.65
C GLU A 69 -19.73 -9.78 20.87
N ALA A 70 -20.55 -9.75 19.82
CA ALA A 70 -21.86 -9.09 19.87
C ALA A 70 -22.89 -9.78 20.78
N HIS A 71 -22.77 -11.10 21.01
CA HIS A 71 -23.76 -11.91 21.72
C HIS A 71 -23.31 -12.35 23.11
N THR A 72 -22.08 -12.03 23.51
CA THR A 72 -21.50 -12.46 24.78
C THR A 72 -20.84 -11.26 25.47
N SER A 73 -20.43 -11.44 26.73
CA SER A 73 -19.54 -10.50 27.41
C SER A 73 -18.06 -10.74 27.07
N ASN A 74 -17.78 -11.53 26.04
CA ASN A 74 -16.42 -11.87 25.64
C ASN A 74 -15.77 -10.70 24.90
N GLY A 75 -14.47 -10.55 25.11
CA GLY A 75 -13.72 -9.45 24.56
C GLY A 75 -12.28 -9.46 25.02
N GLY A 76 -11.55 -8.46 24.54
CA GLY A 76 -10.18 -8.26 24.96
C GLY A 76 -9.47 -7.20 24.13
N THR A 77 -8.18 -7.36 23.96
CA THR A 77 -7.31 -6.37 23.30
C THR A 77 -6.77 -6.89 21.98
N TRP A 78 -6.43 -6.00 21.06
CA TRP A 78 -5.72 -6.38 19.85
C TRP A 78 -4.64 -5.35 19.51
N VAL A 79 -3.61 -5.84 18.83
CA VAL A 79 -2.53 -5.03 18.28
C VAL A 79 -2.35 -5.42 16.82
N GLY A 80 -2.52 -4.46 15.93
CA GLY A 80 -2.22 -4.56 14.51
C GLY A 80 -0.86 -3.95 14.22
N THR A 81 -0.02 -4.69 13.52
CA THR A 81 1.25 -4.18 12.98
C THR A 81 1.17 -4.11 11.47
N ALA A 82 1.70 -3.06 10.87
CA ALA A 82 1.75 -2.96 9.42
C ALA A 82 2.68 -4.03 8.85
N ASP A 83 2.21 -4.79 7.87
CA ASP A 83 3.09 -5.66 7.11
C ASP A 83 4.05 -4.80 6.28
N GLN A 84 5.31 -4.78 6.71
CA GLN A 84 6.35 -4.01 6.04
C GLN A 84 6.77 -4.64 4.72
N SER A 85 6.41 -5.91 4.45
CA SER A 85 6.76 -6.62 3.22
C SER A 85 6.25 -5.89 1.98
N PHE A 86 5.03 -5.33 2.04
CA PHE A 86 4.41 -4.57 0.96
C PHE A 86 5.12 -3.23 0.67
N SER A 87 5.99 -2.76 1.57
CA SER A 87 6.79 -1.56 1.39
C SER A 87 8.28 -1.84 1.22
N ALA A 88 8.71 -3.10 1.36
CA ALA A 88 10.13 -3.47 1.30
C ALA A 88 10.74 -3.10 -0.05
N TRP A 89 10.00 -3.29 -1.15
CA TRP A 89 10.44 -2.90 -2.48
C TRP A 89 10.72 -1.38 -2.58
N LYS A 90 9.96 -0.51 -1.89
CA LYS A 90 10.20 0.95 -1.91
C LYS A 90 11.57 1.34 -1.34
N LYS A 91 12.18 0.48 -0.52
CA LYS A 91 13.52 0.67 0.05
C LYS A 91 14.63 0.09 -0.83
N SER A 92 14.29 -0.63 -1.92
CA SER A 92 15.28 -1.20 -2.82
C SER A 92 16.09 -0.12 -3.53
N THR A 93 17.41 -0.28 -3.54
CA THR A 93 18.34 0.57 -4.30
C THR A 93 18.20 0.42 -5.81
N ASP A 94 17.52 -0.63 -6.27
CA ASP A 94 17.25 -0.87 -7.69
C ASP A 94 16.06 -0.06 -8.20
N ILE A 95 15.36 0.66 -7.32
CA ILE A 95 14.28 1.56 -7.72
C ILE A 95 14.83 2.98 -7.83
N VAL A 96 14.96 3.43 -9.07
CA VAL A 96 15.58 4.71 -9.42
C VAL A 96 14.56 5.70 -9.98
N PRO A 97 14.74 7.01 -9.76
CA PRO A 97 13.87 8.02 -10.35
C PRO A 97 14.03 8.05 -11.88
N LEU A 98 12.90 8.18 -12.59
CA LEU A 98 12.86 8.44 -14.02
C LEU A 98 12.53 9.93 -14.24
N TYR A 99 13.34 10.62 -15.04
CA TYR A 99 13.14 12.02 -15.38
C TYR A 99 12.72 12.18 -16.84
N GLU A 100 11.88 13.18 -17.11
CA GLU A 100 11.63 13.66 -18.47
C GLU A 100 12.74 14.65 -18.85
N TYR A 101 13.24 14.55 -20.08
CA TYR A 101 14.13 15.52 -20.69
C TYR A 101 13.47 16.06 -21.96
N ARG A 102 13.43 17.39 -22.08
CA ARG A 102 12.92 18.09 -23.26
C ARG A 102 14.07 18.72 -24.01
N HIS A 103 14.13 18.49 -25.31
CA HIS A 103 15.08 19.15 -26.18
C HIS A 103 14.52 20.47 -26.70
N VAL A 104 15.41 21.34 -27.19
CA VAL A 104 15.04 22.63 -27.79
C VAL A 104 14.18 22.50 -29.05
N ASP A 105 14.25 21.38 -29.76
CA ASP A 105 13.40 21.09 -30.94
C ASP A 105 12.01 20.53 -30.56
N GLY A 106 11.71 20.40 -29.27
CA GLY A 106 10.45 19.86 -28.77
C GLY A 106 10.41 18.33 -28.59
N SER A 107 11.47 17.61 -29.00
CA SER A 107 11.57 16.17 -28.74
C SER A 107 11.69 15.87 -27.24
N ARG A 108 11.28 14.65 -26.86
CA ARG A 108 11.24 14.20 -25.47
C ARG A 108 11.89 12.84 -25.32
N ILE A 109 12.63 12.67 -24.24
CA ILE A 109 13.21 11.40 -23.84
C ILE A 109 13.07 11.22 -22.32
N TYR A 110 13.14 9.98 -21.87
CA TYR A 110 13.12 9.64 -20.44
C TYR A 110 14.43 8.98 -20.07
N SER A 111 15.00 9.36 -18.93
CA SER A 111 16.26 8.79 -18.45
C SER A 111 16.32 8.75 -16.93
N THR A 112 17.00 7.73 -16.42
CA THR A 112 17.36 7.59 -15.00
C THR A 112 18.68 8.27 -14.66
N GLU A 113 19.44 8.72 -15.68
CA GLU A 113 20.64 9.51 -15.50
C GLU A 113 20.26 10.93 -15.07
N PRO A 114 20.70 11.41 -13.89
CA PRO A 114 20.26 12.70 -13.36
C PRO A 114 20.96 13.90 -14.01
N ASN A 115 22.17 13.71 -14.55
CA ASN A 115 23.02 14.77 -15.09
C ASN A 115 23.46 14.40 -16.51
N ARG A 116 22.56 14.63 -17.48
CA ARG A 116 22.91 14.49 -18.88
C ARG A 116 23.81 15.65 -19.31
N ALA A 117 24.93 15.37 -19.98
CA ALA A 117 25.96 16.37 -20.27
C ALA A 117 25.59 17.38 -21.38
N ASP A 118 24.58 17.08 -22.21
CA ASP A 118 24.19 17.97 -23.32
C ASP A 118 23.24 19.09 -22.83
N PRO A 119 23.66 20.37 -22.88
CA PRO A 119 22.88 21.50 -22.36
C PRO A 119 21.60 21.79 -23.15
N ARG A 120 21.42 21.20 -24.34
CA ARG A 120 20.18 21.33 -25.13
C ARG A 120 19.02 20.52 -24.55
N TRP A 121 19.31 19.61 -23.62
CA TRP A 121 18.31 18.81 -22.93
C TRP A 121 18.00 19.40 -21.55
N ARG A 122 16.77 19.85 -21.35
CA ARG A 122 16.30 20.33 -20.05
C ARG A 122 15.55 19.22 -19.32
N ARG A 123 16.09 18.80 -18.17
CA ARG A 123 15.44 17.83 -17.27
C ARG A 123 14.23 18.45 -16.56
N SER A 124 13.23 17.63 -16.23
CA SER A 124 12.22 17.98 -15.24
C SER A 124 12.84 18.20 -13.85
N ALA A 125 12.21 19.07 -13.05
CA ALA A 125 12.64 19.32 -11.67
C ALA A 125 12.41 18.07 -10.80
N GLU A 126 11.17 17.58 -10.80
CA GLU A 126 10.75 16.35 -10.14
C GLU A 126 10.79 15.16 -11.10
N PRO A 127 11.03 13.93 -10.61
CA PRO A 127 10.90 12.73 -11.42
C PRO A 127 9.44 12.49 -11.81
N VAL A 128 9.21 11.92 -12.99
CA VAL A 128 7.85 11.57 -13.45
C VAL A 128 7.31 10.33 -12.72
N CYS A 129 8.20 9.39 -12.38
CA CYS A 129 7.89 8.21 -11.60
C CYS A 129 9.20 7.55 -11.11
N ARG A 130 9.08 6.38 -10.49
CA ARG A 130 10.19 5.49 -10.16
C ARG A 130 10.10 4.22 -11.00
N VAL A 131 11.25 3.73 -11.45
CA VAL A 131 11.35 2.52 -12.27
C VAL A 131 12.35 1.56 -11.67
N TRP A 132 12.17 0.27 -11.98
CA TRP A 132 13.18 -0.74 -11.70
C TRP A 132 14.36 -0.57 -12.64
N ARG A 133 15.57 -0.50 -12.09
CA ARG A 133 16.81 -0.57 -12.85
C ARG A 133 16.82 -1.92 -13.57
N ASN A 134 17.01 -1.88 -14.88
CA ASN A 134 17.17 -3.10 -15.66
C ASN A 134 18.43 -3.84 -15.16
N PRO A 135 18.30 -5.06 -14.59
CA PRO A 135 19.46 -5.83 -14.14
C PRO A 135 20.26 -6.41 -15.32
N ALA A 136 19.68 -6.43 -16.53
CA ALA A 136 20.38 -6.91 -17.71
C ALA A 136 21.41 -5.88 -18.19
N SER A 137 22.66 -6.33 -18.35
CA SER A 137 23.73 -5.55 -19.01
C SER A 137 23.60 -5.54 -20.54
N LEU A 138 22.69 -6.35 -21.09
CA LEU A 138 22.43 -6.48 -22.50
C LEU A 138 20.99 -6.05 -22.80
N LEU A 139 20.84 -5.15 -23.76
CA LEU A 139 19.55 -4.76 -24.29
C LEU A 139 19.05 -5.87 -25.22
N ILE A 140 18.11 -6.68 -24.74
CA ILE A 140 17.40 -7.66 -25.56
C ILE A 140 16.11 -7.00 -26.02
N LEU A 141 16.12 -6.46 -27.24
CA LEU A 141 14.93 -5.94 -27.89
C LEU A 141 14.39 -7.00 -28.84
N ASP A 142 13.14 -7.40 -28.61
CA ASP A 142 12.35 -8.06 -29.65
C ASP A 142 11.88 -6.98 -30.62
N ARG A 143 12.45 -6.98 -31.82
CA ARG A 143 12.13 -6.00 -32.88
C ARG A 143 10.70 -6.14 -33.37
N ASP A 144 10.12 -7.33 -33.25
CA ASP A 144 8.79 -7.64 -33.77
C ASP A 144 7.70 -7.45 -32.69
N ALA A 145 8.08 -7.06 -31.47
CA ALA A 145 7.16 -6.72 -30.42
C ALA A 145 6.28 -5.52 -30.83
N THR A 146 4.97 -5.72 -30.80
CA THR A 146 3.97 -4.68 -31.05
C THR A 146 3.20 -4.38 -29.78
N ALA A 147 2.85 -3.10 -29.58
CA ALA A 147 2.05 -2.70 -28.43
C ALA A 147 0.67 -3.36 -28.49
N VAL A 148 0.23 -3.98 -27.40
CA VAL A 148 -1.15 -4.45 -27.29
C VAL A 148 -2.06 -3.21 -27.20
N PRO A 149 -3.08 -3.08 -28.07
CA PRO A 149 -4.03 -1.98 -27.98
C PRO A 149 -4.69 -1.93 -26.61
N ALA A 150 -4.89 -0.74 -26.06
CA ALA A 150 -5.65 -0.59 -24.83
C ALA A 150 -7.10 -1.05 -25.07
N VAL A 151 -7.57 -2.01 -24.26
CA VAL A 151 -8.98 -2.40 -24.25
C VAL A 151 -9.77 -1.26 -23.60
N GLN A 152 -10.76 -0.73 -24.32
CA GLN A 152 -11.69 0.28 -23.83
C GLN A 152 -12.76 -0.34 -22.92
#